data_AF-A0A177KVF4-F1
#
_entry.id   AF-A0A177KVF4-F1
#
_cell.length_a   1.000
_cell.length_b   1.000
_cell.length_c   1.000
_cell.angle_alpha   90.00
_cell.angle_beta   90.00
_cell.angle_gamma   90.00
#
_symmetry.space_group_name_H-M   'P 1'
#
loop_
_entity.id
_entity.type
_entity.pdbx_description
1 polymer ?
#
loop_
_entity_poly.entity_id
_entity_poly.type
_entity_poly.pdbx_seq_one_letter_code
_entity_poly.pdbx_strand_id
1 'polypeptide(L)' 'MPKKSPRKCNTIGCPNLTHDSYCESHSKNRHRQYKQDRTDVKEQSFYVSVEWRKLRAYKRGINPLCEQRGQSDTD' A
#
# COMPACT_ATOMS: atom_id res chain seq x y z
N MET A 1 -0.82 -10.44 16.09
CA MET A 1 0.64 -10.17 15.99
C MET A 1 0.96 -8.90 16.76
N PRO A 2 2.06 -8.86 17.54
CA PRO A 2 2.44 -7.68 18.31
C PRO A 2 2.74 -6.50 17.38
N LYS A 3 2.16 -5.32 17.69
CA LYS A 3 2.30 -4.11 16.88
C LYS A 3 3.60 -3.40 17.25
N LYS A 4 4.40 -3.05 16.25
CA LYS A 4 5.65 -2.29 16.46
C LYS A 4 5.34 -0.93 17.10
N SER A 5 6.20 -0.49 18.03
CA SER A 5 6.14 0.85 18.62
C SER A 5 6.13 1.93 17.54
N PRO A 6 5.38 3.03 17.71
CA PRO A 6 5.34 4.10 16.72
C PRO A 6 6.70 4.79 16.61
N ARG A 7 7.06 5.19 15.39
CA ARG A 7 8.32 5.87 15.07
C ARG A 7 8.04 7.30 14.62
N LYS A 8 9.07 8.14 14.61
CA LYS A 8 8.96 9.51 14.07
C LYS A 8 8.58 9.46 12.58
N CYS A 9 7.76 10.41 12.16
CA CYS A 9 7.43 10.64 10.76
C CYS A 9 8.71 10.89 9.93
N ASN A 10 8.78 10.34 8.71
CA ASN A 10 9.95 10.50 7.84
C ASN A 10 10.12 11.91 7.25
N THR A 11 9.11 12.77 7.37
CA THR A 11 9.26 14.19 6.98
C THR A 11 10.23 14.89 7.92
N ILE A 12 11.27 15.51 7.36
CA ILE A 12 12.28 16.26 8.09
C ILE A 12 11.61 17.32 8.98
N GLY A 13 11.96 17.34 10.26
CA GLY A 13 11.42 18.29 11.24
C GLY A 13 10.03 17.98 11.79
N CYS A 14 9.37 16.89 11.36
CA CYS A 14 8.05 16.54 11.87
C CYS A 14 8.15 15.83 13.24
N PRO A 15 7.49 16.34 14.30
CA PRO A 15 7.53 15.73 15.62
C PRO A 15 6.55 14.56 15.79
N ASN A 16 5.64 14.35 14.83
CA ASN A 16 4.56 13.37 14.97
C ASN A 16 5.09 11.93 14.92
N LEU A 17 4.52 11.09 15.78
CA LEU A 17 4.72 9.65 15.79
C LEU A 17 3.70 8.95 14.89
N THR A 18 4.14 7.91 14.19
CA THR A 18 3.33 7.13 13.26
C THR A 18 3.76 5.66 13.28
N HIS A 19 2.83 4.75 12.99
CA HIS A 19 3.15 3.34 12.73
C HIS A 19 3.54 3.10 11.27
N ASP A 20 3.25 4.05 10.40
CA ASP A 20 3.58 4.04 8.98
C ASP A 20 4.84 4.88 8.70
N SER A 21 5.17 5.09 7.43
CA SER A 21 6.32 5.93 7.04
C SER A 21 6.10 7.43 7.30
N TYR A 22 4.85 7.89 7.25
CA TYR A 22 4.49 9.30 7.39
C TYR A 22 3.29 9.44 8.34
N CYS A 23 3.17 10.57 9.04
CA CYS A 23 1.95 10.90 9.77
C CYS A 23 0.80 11.20 8.79
N GLU A 24 -0.45 11.24 9.27
CA GLU A 24 -1.62 11.36 8.41
C GLU A 24 -1.57 12.58 7.46
N SER A 25 -1.12 13.73 7.97
CA SER A 25 -0.97 14.95 7.19
C SER A 25 0.04 14.79 6.04
N HIS A 26 1.20 14.21 6.32
CA HIS A 26 2.26 14.03 5.33
C HIS A 26 1.99 12.86 4.38
N SER A 27 1.23 11.85 4.83
CA SER A 27 0.81 10.74 3.98
C SER A 27 -0.01 11.26 2.80
N LYS A 28 -1.01 12.13 3.03
CA LYS A 28 -1.84 12.73 1.97
C LYS A 28 -0.99 13.49 0.94
N ASN A 29 -0.04 14.30 1.40
CA ASN A 29 0.87 15.05 0.52
C ASN A 29 1.76 14.12 -0.30
N ARG A 30 2.31 13.07 0.30
CA ARG A 30 3.12 12.06 -0.40
C ARG A 30 2.32 11.30 -1.44
N HIS A 31 1.08 10.93 -1.15
CA HIS A 31 0.21 10.26 -2.11
C HIS A 31 -0.09 11.16 -3.31
N ARG A 32 -0.31 12.46 -3.09
CA ARG A 32 -0.51 13.44 -4.17
C ARG A 32 0.74 13.58 -5.04
N GLN A 33 1.92 13.75 -4.43
CA GLN A 33 3.20 13.83 -5.15
C GLN A 33 3.43 12.57 -5.98
N TYR A 34 3.30 11.39 -5.36
CA TYR A 34 3.46 10.10 -6.06
C TYR A 34 2.53 9.95 -7.27
N LYS A 35 1.28 10.42 -7.18
CA LYS A 35 0.36 10.42 -8.32
C LYS A 35 0.79 11.40 -9.41
N GLN A 36 1.28 12.58 -9.04
CA GLN A 36 1.73 13.60 -9.97
C GLN A 36 3.00 13.17 -10.72
N ASP A 37 3.90 12.46 -10.05
CA ASP A 37 5.17 12.00 -10.63
C ASP A 37 4.98 10.79 -11.58
N ARG A 38 3.82 10.13 -11.55
CA ARG A 38 3.51 9.02 -12.45
C ARG A 38 3.06 9.54 -13.81
N THR A 39 3.83 9.19 -14.84
CA THR A 39 3.61 9.63 -16.22
C THR A 39 2.69 8.70 -17.02
N ASP A 40 2.62 7.41 -16.67
CA ASP A 40 1.79 6.43 -17.38
C ASP A 40 0.31 6.55 -16.96
N VAL A 41 -0.48 7.17 -17.82
CA VAL A 41 -1.93 7.36 -17.63
C VAL A 41 -2.70 6.05 -17.84
N LYS A 42 -2.22 5.16 -18.71
CA LYS A 42 -2.90 3.87 -18.97
C LYS A 42 -2.77 2.96 -17.77
N GLU A 43 -1.58 2.85 -17.20
CA GLU A 43 -1.32 2.08 -16.00
C GLU A 43 -2.10 2.63 -14.79
N GLN A 44 -2.15 3.96 -14.63
CA GLN A 44 -2.97 4.59 -13.59
C GLN A 44 -4.46 4.30 -13.73
N SER A 45 -5.01 4.45 -14.94
CA SER A 45 -6.44 4.21 -15.20
C SER A 45 -6.82 2.75 -15.03
N PHE A 46 -5.95 1.81 -15.41
CA PHE A 46 -6.16 0.38 -15.22
C PHE A 46 -6.40 0.03 -13.75
N TYR A 47 -5.52 0.45 -12.83
CA TYR A 47 -5.65 0.11 -11.41
C TYR A 47 -6.81 0.84 -10.70
N VAL A 48 -7.34 1.91 -11.28
CA VAL A 48 -8.53 2.62 -10.78
C VAL A 48 -9.83 2.07 -11.40
N SER A 49 -9.75 1.32 -12.49
CA SER A 49 -10.91 0.77 -13.21
C SER A 49 -11.86 -0.06 -12.33
N VAL A 50 -13.12 -0.15 -12.73
CA VAL A 50 -14.14 -0.92 -12.02
C VAL A 50 -13.86 -2.42 -12.17
N GLU A 51 -13.41 -2.80 -13.34
CA GLU A 51 -13.02 -4.14 -13.77
C GLU A 51 -11.90 -4.68 -12.87
N TRP A 52 -10.83 -3.91 -12.69
CA TRP A 52 -9.73 -4.29 -11.79
C TRP A 52 -10.20 -4.44 -10.35
N ARG A 53 -11.02 -3.49 -9.86
CA ARG A 53 -11.56 -3.55 -8.49
C ARG A 53 -12.40 -4.80 -8.26
N LYS A 54 -13.25 -5.19 -9.23
CA LYS A 54 -14.05 -6.42 -9.20
C LYS A 54 -13.16 -7.66 -9.20
N LEU A 55 -12.21 -7.75 -10.14
CA LEU A 55 -11.28 -8.87 -10.25
C LEU A 55 -10.46 -9.05 -8.95
N ARG A 56 -9.95 -7.96 -8.40
CA ARG A 56 -9.18 -7.97 -7.15
C ARG A 56 -10.01 -8.41 -5.94
N ALA A 57 -11.28 -8.04 -5.89
CA ALA A 57 -12.20 -8.51 -4.84
C ALA A 57 -12.46 -10.01 -4.98
N TYR A 58 -12.76 -10.47 -6.19
CA TYR A 58 -12.97 -11.88 -6.51
C TYR A 58 -11.76 -12.75 -6.13
N LYS A 59 -10.55 -12.37 -6.56
CA LYS A 59 -9.32 -13.12 -6.28
C LYS A 59 -9.04 -13.26 -4.78
N ARG A 60 -9.26 -12.17 -4.01
CA ARG A 60 -9.12 -12.20 -2.54
C ARG A 60 -10.19 -13.03 -1.85
N GLY A 61 -11.36 -13.20 -2.46
CA GLY A 61 -12.41 -14.07 -1.95
C GLY A 61 -12.07 -15.56 -2.13
N ILE A 62 -11.46 -15.92 -3.27
CA ILE A 62 -11.02 -17.30 -3.55
C ILE A 62 -9.79 -17.66 -2.71
N ASN A 63 -8.75 -16.82 -2.75
CA ASN A 63 -7.49 -17.05 -2.07
C ASN A 63 -7.21 -15.87 -1.12
N PRO A 64 -7.74 -15.91 0.12
CA PRO A 64 -7.52 -14.83 1.09
C PRO A 64 -6.10 -14.88 1.70
N LEU A 65 -5.43 -16.03 1.62
CA LEU A 65 -4.06 -16.21 2.12
C LEU A 65 -3.02 -15.80 1.07
N CYS A 66 -1.84 -15.42 1.55
CA CYS A 66 -0.71 -15.09 0.69
C CYS A 66 -0.22 -16.34 -0.05
N GLU A 67 -0.33 -16.34 -1.37
CA GLU A 67 0.06 -17.48 -2.22
C GLU A 67 1.56 -17.80 -2.11
N GLN A 68 2.39 -16.77 -1.87
CA GLN A 68 3.84 -16.91 -1.78
C GLN A 68 4.33 -17.53 -0.47
N ARG A 69 3.47 -17.63 0.57
CA ARG A 69 3.80 -18.30 1.84
C ARG A 69 3.23 -19.72 1.96
N GLY A 70 2.67 -20.25 0.87
CA GLY A 70 2.21 -21.64 0.76
C GLY A 70 3.21 -22.59 0.09
N GLN A 71 4.38 -22.10 -0.32
CA GLN A 71 5.49 -22.93 -0.80
C GLN A 71 6.41 -23.25 0.39
N SER A 72 5.91 -24.05 1.33
CA SER A 72 6.77 -24.74 2.30
C SER A 72 7.22 -26.05 1.67
N ASP A 73 8.50 -26.12 1.35
CA ASP A 73 9.36 -27.32 1.41
C ASP A 73 8.81 -28.60 0.77
N THR A 74 9.08 -28.79 -0.51
CA THR A 74 9.31 -30.13 -1.07
C THR A 74 10.80 -30.23 -1.42
N ASP A 75 11.54 -30.95 -0.57
CA ASP A 75 12.79 -31.65 -0.90
C ASP A 75 12.65 -32.48 -2.19
#